data_AF-A0A974TN95-F1
#
_entry.id   AF-A0A974TN95-F1
#
_cell.length_a   1.000
_cell.length_b   1.000
_cell.length_c   1.000
_cell.angle_alpha   90.00
_cell.angle_beta   90.00
_cell.angle_gamma   90.00
#
_symmetry.space_group_name_H-M   'P 1'
#
loop_
_entity.id
_entity.type
_entity.pdbx_description
1 polymer ?
#
loop_
_entity_poly.entity_id
_entity_poly.type
_entity_poly.pdbx_seq_one_letter_code
_entity_poly.pdbx_strand_id
1 'polypeptide(L)' 'MIFTRITTIVAWIVLVGSAMRILTGVGIAAEILGPYEETLRRYGGGATTSGEIIDHAVHGLFIALALGTMTEISKHFRG' A
#
# COMPACT_ATOMS: atom_id res chain seq x y z
N MET A 1 -21.44 -3.96 -12.64
CA MET A 1 -20.71 -3.74 -13.90
C MET A 1 -19.27 -4.18 -13.77
N ILE A 2 -18.66 -4.69 -14.86
CA ILE A 2 -17.26 -5.13 -14.91
C ILE A 2 -16.32 -4.04 -14.37
N PHE A 3 -16.52 -2.77 -14.73
CA PHE A 3 -15.73 -1.63 -14.25
C PHE A 3 -15.67 -1.55 -12.72
N THR A 4 -16.81 -1.43 -12.04
CA THR A 4 -16.89 -1.35 -10.57
C THR A 4 -16.21 -2.55 -9.90
N ARG A 5 -16.33 -3.75 -10.49
CA ARG A 5 -15.71 -4.97 -9.97
C ARG A 5 -14.19 -4.93 -10.11
N ILE A 6 -13.68 -4.51 -11.27
CA ILE A 6 -12.24 -4.35 -11.52
C ILE A 6 -11.66 -3.27 -10.60
N THR A 7 -12.30 -2.09 -10.50
CA THR A 7 -11.82 -1.01 -9.63
C THR A 7 -11.79 -1.42 -8.16
N THR A 8 -12.79 -2.20 -7.70
CA THR A 8 -12.79 -2.78 -6.35
C THR A 8 -11.59 -3.71 -6.14
N ILE A 9 -11.31 -4.60 -7.10
CA ILE A 9 -10.19 -5.54 -7.02
C ILE A 9 -8.85 -4.77 -7.00
N VAL A 10 -8.68 -3.79 -7.89
CA VAL A 10 -7.48 -2.95 -7.92
C VAL A 10 -7.29 -2.20 -6.61
N ALA A 11 -8.36 -1.58 -6.07
CA ALA A 11 -8.31 -0.90 -4.79
C ALA A 11 -7.85 -1.84 -3.66
N TRP A 12 -8.37 -3.07 -3.63
CA TRP A 12 -7.94 -4.08 -2.66
C TRP A 12 -6.48 -4.51 -2.81
N ILE A 13 -6.00 -4.73 -4.04
CA ILE A 13 -4.60 -5.08 -4.29
C ILE A 13 -3.67 -3.96 -3.82
N VAL A 14 -3.99 -2.71 -4.16
CA VAL A 14 -3.21 -1.54 -3.74
C VAL A 14 -3.25 -1.39 -2.22
N LEU A 15 -4.42 -1.57 -1.60
CA LEU A 15 -4.58 -1.50 -0.15
C LEU A 15 -3.68 -2.51 0.58
N VAL A 16 -3.75 -3.78 0.18
CA VAL A 16 -2.95 -4.86 0.79
C VAL A 16 -1.47 -4.67 0.52
N GLY A 17 -1.09 -4.30 -0.70
CA GLY A 17 0.30 -4.02 -1.06
C GLY A 17 0.90 -2.87 -0.25
N SER A 18 0.15 -1.79 -0.06
CA SER A 18 0.53 -0.67 0.79
C SER A 18 0.64 -1.08 2.26
N ALA A 19 -0.33 -1.82 2.80
CA ALA A 19 -0.27 -2.28 4.18
C ALA A 19 0.98 -3.14 4.44
N MET A 20 1.29 -4.07 3.53
CA MET A 20 2.50 -4.89 3.64
C MET A 20 3.78 -4.06 3.59
N ARG A 21 3.84 -3.03 2.73
CA ARG A 21 5.01 -2.13 2.66
C ARG A 21 5.17 -1.26 3.91
N ILE A 22 4.07 -0.80 4.51
CA ILE A 22 4.13 -0.09 5.79
C ILE A 22 4.69 -1.01 6.86
N LEU A 23 4.19 -2.25 6.95
CA LEU A 23 4.67 -3.23 7.92
C LEU A 23 6.15 -3.56 7.74
N THR A 24 6.63 -3.72 6.50
CA THR A 24 8.06 -3.94 6.25
C THR A 24 8.89 -2.70 6.56
N GLY A 25 8.46 -1.51 6.15
CA GLY A 25 9.15 -0.26 6.46
C GLY A 25 9.30 -0.03 7.97
N VAL A 26 8.22 -0.23 8.72
CA VAL A 26 8.21 -0.15 10.19
C VAL A 26 9.06 -1.26 10.81
N GLY A 27 8.96 -2.50 10.31
CA GLY A 27 9.74 -3.63 10.80
C GLY A 27 11.26 -3.47 10.59
N ILE A 28 11.66 -2.82 9.48
CA ILE A 28 13.06 -2.43 9.23
C ILE A 28 13.47 -1.32 10.19
N ALA A 29 12.66 -0.26 10.33
CA ALA A 29 12.97 0.87 11.20
C ALA A 29 13.08 0.49 12.69
N ALA A 30 12.31 -0.51 13.12
CA ALA A 30 12.34 -1.04 14.49
C ALA A 30 13.41 -2.14 14.69
N GLU A 31 14.19 -2.48 13.66
CA GLU A 31 15.20 -3.56 13.68
C GLU A 31 14.65 -4.95 14.08
N ILE A 32 13.33 -5.14 14.01
CA ILE A 32 12.65 -6.40 14.36
C ILE A 32 12.96 -7.48 13.31
N LEU A 33 13.15 -7.07 12.06
CA LEU A 33 13.44 -7.97 10.94
C LEU A 33 14.92 -8.35 10.83
N GLY A 34 15.77 -7.83 11.73
CA GLY A 34 17.22 -7.99 11.70
C GLY A 34 17.96 -6.67 11.49
N PRO A 35 19.26 -6.71 11.17
CA PRO A 35 20.08 -5.52 11.00
C PRO A 35 19.50 -4.57 9.94
N TYR A 36 19.39 -3.28 10.28
CA TYR A 36 18.74 -2.27 9.44
C TYR A 36 19.27 -2.26 8.00
N GLU A 37 20.59 -2.20 7.82
CA GLU A 37 21.19 -2.10 6.48
C GLU A 37 20.95 -3.34 5.63
N GLU A 38 21.03 -4.53 6.23
CA GLU A 38 20.86 -5.78 5.52
C GLU A 38 19.39 -6.05 5.16
N THR A 39 18.47 -5.70 6.07
CA THR A 39 17.02 -5.80 5.84
C THR A 39 16.54 -4.75 4.84
N LEU A 40 17.07 -3.53 4.87
CA LEU A 40 16.81 -2.50 3.86
C LEU A 40 17.32 -2.95 2.49
N ARG A 41 18.50 -3.56 2.40
CA ARG A 41 19.00 -4.10 1.12
C ARG A 41 18.12 -5.22 0.58
N ARG A 42 17.56 -6.07 1.45
CA ARG A 42 16.78 -7.24 1.07
C ARG A 42 15.31 -6.93 0.75
N TYR A 43 14.70 -6.05 1.55
CA TYR A 43 13.26 -5.77 1.53
C TYR A 43 12.93 -4.34 1.13
N GLY A 44 13.91 -3.44 1.07
CA GLY A 44 13.71 -2.03 0.76
C GLY A 44 13.31 -1.75 -0.67
N GLY A 45 13.46 -2.71 -1.58
CA GLY A 45 12.94 -2.60 -2.95
C GLY A 45 13.48 -1.38 -3.71
N GLY A 46 14.75 -1.03 -3.48
CA GLY A 46 15.41 0.13 -4.07
C GLY A 46 15.29 1.43 -3.27
N ALA A 47 14.55 1.45 -2.16
CA ALA A 47 14.48 2.61 -1.28
C ALA A 47 15.81 2.84 -0.55
N THR A 48 16.18 4.12 -0.41
CA THR A 48 17.41 4.55 0.28
C THR A 48 17.22 4.56 1.79
N THR A 49 15.99 4.70 2.25
CA THR A 49 15.64 4.69 3.68
C THR A 49 14.36 3.91 3.94
N SER A 50 14.18 3.42 5.17
CA SER A 50 12.92 2.83 5.63
C SER A 50 11.74 3.81 5.55
N GLY A 51 12.00 5.10 5.81
CA GLY A 51 11.01 6.17 5.66
C GLY A 51 10.46 6.28 4.23
N GLU A 52 11.33 6.20 3.23
CA GLU A 52 10.94 6.25 1.82
C GLU A 52 10.01 5.09 1.43
N ILE A 53 10.22 3.88 1.99
CA ILE A 53 9.31 2.74 1.82
C ILE A 53 7.91 3.08 2.38
N ILE A 54 7.88 3.66 3.57
CA ILE A 54 6.64 4.03 4.26
C ILE A 54 5.91 5.12 3.47
N ASP A 55 6.62 6.17 3.02
CA ASP A 55 6.04 7.29 2.27
C ASP A 55 5.37 6.82 0.98
N HIS A 56 6.03 5.92 0.23
CA HIS A 56 5.47 5.34 -0.98
C HIS A 56 4.24 4.47 -0.67
N ALA A 57 4.27 3.73 0.44
CA ALA A 57 3.18 2.89 0.87
C ALA A 57 1.96 3.71 1.31
N VAL A 58 2.18 4.82 2.02
CA VAL A 58 1.14 5.77 2.44
C VAL A 58 0.48 6.43 1.25
N HIS A 59 1.23 6.83 0.21
CA HIS A 59 0.63 7.30 -1.03
C HIS A 59 -0.27 6.25 -1.69
N GLY A 60 0.20 5.00 -1.76
CA GLY A 60 -0.64 3.90 -2.26
C GLY A 60 -1.91 3.68 -1.41
N LEU A 61 -1.83 3.87 -0.09
CA LEU A 61 -2.98 3.77 0.81
C LEU A 61 -4.05 4.82 0.47
N PHE A 62 -3.63 6.07 0.26
CA PHE A 62 -4.55 7.13 -0.17
C PHE A 62 -5.19 6.83 -1.52
N ILE A 63 -4.43 6.30 -2.48
CA ILE A 63 -4.96 5.90 -3.79
C ILE A 63 -6.00 4.79 -3.62
N ALA A 64 -5.71 3.77 -2.81
CA ALA A 64 -6.66 2.68 -2.54
C ALA A 64 -7.96 3.19 -1.91
N LEU A 65 -7.87 4.10 -0.94
CA LEU A 65 -9.03 4.73 -0.30
C LEU A 65 -9.85 5.56 -1.30
N ALA A 66 -9.19 6.35 -2.15
CA ALA A 66 -9.85 7.12 -3.19
C ALA A 66 -10.60 6.20 -4.17
N LEU A 67 -9.94 5.14 -4.66
CA LEU A 67 -10.55 4.17 -5.57
C LEU A 67 -11.73 3.42 -4.93
N GLY A 68 -11.60 3.02 -3.66
CA GLY A 68 -12.67 2.38 -2.90
C GLY A 68 -13.88 3.32 -2.73
N THR A 69 -13.63 4.57 -2.36
CA THR A 69 -14.67 5.59 -2.19
C THR A 69 -15.40 5.88 -3.50
N MET A 70 -14.67 6.09 -4.60
CA MET A 70 -15.25 6.31 -5.93
C MET A 70 -16.10 5.12 -6.39
N THR A 71 -15.64 3.91 -6.09
CA THR A 71 -16.38 2.68 -6.39
C THR A 71 -17.69 2.64 -5.63
N GLU A 72 -17.69 2.99 -4.34
CA GLU A 72 -18.90 2.98 -3.51
C GLU A 72 -19.90 4.05 -3.95
N ILE A 73 -19.42 5.26 -4.25
CA ILE A 73 -20.22 6.32 -4.86
C ILE A 73 -20.84 5.83 -6.18
N SER A 74 -20.07 5.18 -7.05
CA SER A 74 -20.57 4.66 -8.32
C SER A 74 -21.67 3.60 -8.15
N LYS A 75 -21.63 2.81 -7.07
CA LYS A 75 -22.71 1.86 -6.75
C LYS A 75 -23.96 2.60 -6.26
N HIS A 76 -23.78 3.59 -5.38
CA HIS A 76 -24.90 4.35 -4.79
C HIS A 76 -25.71 5.12 -5.85
N PHE A 77 -25.06 5.80 -6.80
CA PHE A 77 -25.73 6.52 -7.88
C PHE A 77 -26.40 5.63 -8.94
N ARG A 78 -26.20 4.31 -8.87
CA ARG A 78 -26.78 3.32 -9.79
C ARG A 78 -27.84 2.43 -9.11
N GLY A 79 -28.09 2.62 -7.82
CA GLY A 79 -29.14 1.96 -7.04
C GLY A 79 -30.48 2.64 -7.21
#